data_AF-A0A6B9T8V1-F1
#
_entry.id   AF-A0A6B9T8V1-F1
#
_cell.length_a   1.000
_cell.length_b   1.000
_cell.length_c   1.000
_cell.angle_alpha   90.00
_cell.angle_beta   90.00
_cell.angle_gamma   90.00
#
_symmetry.space_group_name_H-M   'P 1'
#
loop_
_entity.id
_entity.type
_entity.pdbx_description
1 polymer ?
#
loop_
_entity_poly.entity_id
_entity_poly.type
_entity_poly.pdbx_seq_one_letter_code
_entity_poly.pdbx_strand_id
1 'polypeptide(L)'
;MDTKKIAAIVVVIIVIVAAVAAYMALGNNGGDNNSSSAHAVTLDGVVASEDNVLNGTYSISRNLVLVTDGEPTGNVAAFLSWITSEEGQTILGEEFVKLTEFTEETAPSESGDTTIVMGGSTSLSETATKLAEAYMAKYPFMTVSVQGGGSGVGESSCLSGEFDIGMLSRDLSESGAAQGLQDIMIGQDGVAVIVNVDGVDGLTTAQVAAIFSGEITNWSEVGGPDQTIQVVIREDGSGTRDCFDTAMEGVDSNYVCTQNAVTCQSTGLVIQNVQQTSGSIGYISIGQLGALEPDDSTGAHAVTLDGVVASEDNVLNGTYSISRNLVLVTDGEPTGNVAAFLSWITSEEGQTILGEEFVKLTEFTEETAPSESGDTTIVMGGSTSLSETATKLAEAYMAKYPFMTVSVQGGGSGVGESSCLSGEFDIGMLSRDLSESGAAQGLQDIMIGQDGVAVIVNVDGVDGLTTAQVAAIFSGEITNWSEVGGPDQTIQVVIREDGSGTRDCFDTAMEGVDSNYVCTQNAVTCQSTGLVIQNVQQTSGSIGYISIGQLGSL
;
A
#
# COMPACT_ATOMS: atom_id res chain seq x y z
N MET A 1 48.49 -31.47 -1.72
CA MET A 1 47.11 -31.99 -1.70
C MET A 1 47.14 -33.35 -2.37
N ASP A 2 46.74 -34.41 -1.66
CA ASP A 2 47.01 -35.82 -2.00
C ASP A 2 46.20 -36.30 -3.21
N THR A 3 46.86 -36.88 -4.22
CA THR A 3 46.30 -37.30 -5.52
C THR A 3 45.14 -38.30 -5.37
N LYS A 4 45.06 -39.00 -4.23
CA LYS A 4 43.94 -39.89 -3.88
C LYS A 4 42.63 -39.15 -3.57
N LYS A 5 42.70 -37.92 -3.05
CA LYS A 5 41.49 -37.10 -2.78
C LYS A 5 40.87 -36.56 -4.07
N ILE A 6 41.68 -36.23 -5.07
CA ILE A 6 41.20 -35.75 -6.38
C ILE A 6 40.49 -36.89 -7.13
N ALA A 7 41.04 -38.11 -7.10
CA ALA A 7 40.39 -39.28 -7.71
C ALA A 7 39.04 -39.62 -7.05
N ALA A 8 38.93 -39.48 -5.72
CA ALA A 8 37.67 -39.70 -5.01
C ALA A 8 36.61 -38.66 -5.37
N ILE A 9 36.99 -37.38 -5.48
CA ILE A 9 36.07 -36.29 -5.85
C ILE A 9 35.59 -36.45 -7.30
N VAL A 10 36.48 -36.81 -8.23
CA VAL A 10 36.10 -37.03 -9.65
C VAL A 10 35.17 -38.23 -9.81
N VAL A 11 35.38 -39.33 -9.06
CA VAL A 11 34.49 -40.49 -9.09
C VAL A 11 33.10 -40.17 -8.50
N VAL A 12 33.04 -39.37 -7.41
CA VAL A 12 31.76 -38.93 -6.83
C VAL A 12 30.99 -38.02 -7.80
N ILE A 13 31.66 -37.09 -8.48
CA ILE A 13 31.02 -36.20 -9.46
C ILE A 13 30.49 -36.98 -10.67
N ILE A 14 31.24 -37.97 -11.18
CA ILE A 14 30.78 -38.80 -12.32
C ILE A 14 29.58 -39.66 -11.93
N VAL A 15 29.52 -40.18 -10.70
CA VAL A 15 28.37 -40.96 -10.21
C VAL A 15 27.13 -40.07 -10.03
N ILE A 16 27.29 -38.82 -9.56
CA ILE A 16 26.18 -37.87 -9.42
C ILE A 16 25.64 -37.45 -10.79
N VAL A 17 26.52 -37.13 -11.75
CA VAL A 17 26.09 -36.75 -13.11
C VAL A 17 25.41 -37.92 -13.84
N ALA A 18 25.89 -39.16 -13.64
CA ALA A 18 25.26 -40.34 -14.20
C ALA A 18 23.91 -40.68 -13.54
N ALA A 19 23.75 -40.43 -12.23
CA ALA A 19 22.48 -40.59 -11.52
C ALA A 19 21.44 -39.53 -11.95
N VAL A 20 21.86 -38.29 -12.17
CA VAL A 20 21.01 -37.20 -12.69
C VAL A 20 20.59 -37.47 -14.14
N ALA A 21 21.50 -37.95 -14.99
CA ALA A 21 21.16 -38.32 -16.38
C ALA A 21 20.26 -39.57 -16.48
N ALA A 22 20.44 -40.55 -15.59
CA ALA A 22 19.55 -41.72 -15.51
C ALA A 22 18.16 -41.36 -14.92
N TYR A 23 18.09 -40.37 -14.02
CA TYR A 23 16.82 -39.84 -13.52
C TYR A 23 16.06 -39.05 -14.59
N MET A 24 16.74 -38.20 -15.38
CA MET A 24 16.12 -37.50 -16.50
C MET A 24 15.66 -38.42 -17.63
N ALA A 25 16.24 -39.61 -17.78
CA ALA A 25 15.87 -40.59 -18.81
C ALA A 25 14.68 -41.50 -18.42
N LEU A 26 14.24 -41.49 -17.15
CA LEU A 26 13.09 -42.29 -16.68
C LEU A 26 11.77 -41.50 -16.62
N GLY A 27 11.79 -40.19 -16.89
CA GLY A 27 10.60 -39.33 -16.90
C GLY A 27 9.79 -39.31 -18.20
N ASN A 28 10.09 -40.19 -19.18
CA ASN A 28 9.42 -40.16 -20.48
C ASN A 28 8.92 -41.54 -20.93
N ASN A 29 7.90 -42.05 -20.25
CA ASN A 29 7.02 -43.09 -20.79
C ASN A 29 5.58 -42.69 -20.49
N GLY A 30 4.87 -42.24 -21.53
CA GLY A 30 3.49 -41.76 -21.44
C GLY A 30 2.45 -42.86 -21.19
N GLY A 31 1.34 -42.44 -20.58
CA GLY A 31 0.10 -43.20 -20.39
C GLY A 31 -0.99 -42.36 -19.70
N ASP A 32 -1.83 -41.72 -20.51
CA ASP A 32 -3.19 -41.16 -20.34
C ASP A 32 -3.76 -40.70 -18.97
N ASN A 33 -4.19 -39.42 -18.98
CA ASN A 33 -5.43 -38.82 -18.45
C ASN A 33 -5.84 -39.05 -16.97
N ASN A 34 -5.36 -38.17 -16.09
CA ASN A 34 -6.16 -37.26 -15.22
C ASN A 34 -5.15 -36.57 -14.27
N SER A 35 -4.74 -35.32 -14.51
CA SER A 35 -3.89 -34.61 -13.55
C SER A 35 -4.47 -33.25 -13.24
N SER A 36 -5.11 -33.14 -12.08
CA SER A 36 -5.25 -31.87 -11.38
C SER A 36 -3.89 -31.15 -11.38
N SER A 37 -3.85 -29.89 -11.81
CA SER A 37 -2.69 -29.03 -11.63
C SER A 37 -2.81 -28.35 -10.27
N ALA A 38 -1.69 -28.19 -9.57
CA ALA A 38 -1.69 -27.41 -8.34
C ALA A 38 -2.18 -25.98 -8.64
N HIS A 39 -3.04 -25.44 -7.78
CA HIS A 39 -3.56 -24.09 -7.90
C HIS A 39 -3.90 -23.53 -6.52
N ALA A 40 -3.97 -22.21 -6.42
CA ALA A 40 -4.47 -21.55 -5.22
C ALA A 40 -5.99 -21.57 -5.19
N VAL A 41 -6.55 -21.75 -4.00
CA VAL A 41 -8.00 -21.70 -3.79
C VAL A 41 -8.42 -20.31 -3.30
N THR A 42 -9.65 -19.91 -3.59
CA THR A 42 -10.26 -18.77 -2.88
C THR A 42 -10.46 -19.14 -1.42
N LEU A 43 -10.21 -18.21 -0.51
CA LEU A 43 -10.44 -18.39 0.92
C LEU A 43 -11.63 -17.52 1.34
N ASP A 44 -12.67 -18.14 1.89
CA ASP A 44 -13.93 -17.47 2.24
C ASP A 44 -14.55 -16.67 1.07
N GLY A 45 -14.30 -17.12 -0.17
CA GLY A 45 -14.76 -16.45 -1.40
C GLY A 45 -13.85 -15.32 -1.90
N VAL A 46 -12.74 -15.03 -1.22
CA VAL A 46 -11.75 -14.03 -1.61
C VAL A 46 -10.59 -14.70 -2.37
N VAL A 47 -10.21 -14.13 -3.50
CA VAL A 47 -9.08 -14.62 -4.31
C VAL A 47 -7.76 -14.30 -3.60
N ALA A 48 -6.82 -15.24 -3.59
CA ALA A 48 -5.45 -14.97 -3.16
C ALA A 48 -4.73 -14.10 -4.21
N SER A 49 -4.70 -12.79 -3.99
CA SER A 49 -4.02 -11.81 -4.85
C SER A 49 -3.33 -10.74 -4.01
N GLU A 50 -2.34 -10.09 -4.59
CA GLU A 50 -1.64 -8.95 -3.98
C GLU A 50 -2.62 -7.82 -3.63
N ASP A 51 -3.53 -7.46 -4.56
CA ASP A 51 -4.57 -6.44 -4.34
C ASP A 51 -5.44 -6.74 -3.11
N ASN A 52 -5.86 -8.01 -2.93
CA ASN A 52 -6.72 -8.37 -1.82
C ASN A 52 -5.98 -8.36 -0.48
N VAL A 53 -4.66 -8.62 -0.49
CA VAL A 53 -3.79 -8.47 0.69
C VAL A 53 -3.65 -7.00 1.05
N LEU A 54 -3.30 -6.15 0.08
CA LEU A 54 -3.13 -4.71 0.27
C LEU A 54 -4.41 -4.03 0.74
N ASN A 55 -5.56 -4.40 0.18
CA ASN A 55 -6.87 -3.87 0.57
C ASN A 55 -7.42 -4.49 1.87
N GLY A 56 -6.67 -5.37 2.54
CA GLY A 56 -7.05 -6.00 3.81
C GLY A 56 -8.23 -6.97 3.71
N THR A 57 -8.61 -7.41 2.51
CA THR A 57 -9.74 -8.32 2.29
C THR A 57 -9.33 -9.80 2.38
N TYR A 58 -8.05 -10.13 2.18
CA TYR A 58 -7.54 -11.48 2.34
C TYR A 58 -7.21 -11.78 3.81
N SER A 59 -7.79 -12.85 4.37
CA SER A 59 -7.83 -13.09 5.82
C SER A 59 -6.54 -13.65 6.44
N ILE A 60 -5.67 -14.27 5.65
CA ILE A 60 -4.38 -14.79 6.12
C ILE A 60 -3.28 -13.90 5.57
N SER A 61 -2.98 -12.83 6.29
CA SER A 61 -1.92 -11.88 5.94
C SER A 61 -1.19 -11.37 7.18
N ARG A 62 -0.01 -10.78 6.96
CA ARG A 62 0.76 -10.09 8.00
C ARG A 62 1.58 -8.96 7.42
N ASN A 63 1.81 -7.93 8.22
CA ASN A 63 2.76 -6.88 7.89
C ASN A 63 4.20 -7.37 8.06
N LEU A 64 5.08 -6.88 7.19
CA LEU A 64 6.52 -7.05 7.26
C LEU A 64 7.11 -5.71 7.68
N VAL A 65 7.74 -5.70 8.84
CA VAL A 65 8.12 -4.47 9.53
C VAL A 65 9.60 -4.53 9.89
N LEU A 66 10.31 -3.44 9.65
CA LEU A 66 11.61 -3.16 10.24
C LEU A 66 11.43 -2.20 11.40
N VAL A 67 12.20 -2.35 12.47
CA VAL A 67 12.11 -1.46 13.64
C VAL A 67 13.47 -0.86 13.97
N THR A 68 13.47 0.38 14.45
CA THR A 68 14.65 1.07 14.97
C THR A 68 14.38 1.61 16.37
N ASP A 69 15.42 1.78 17.19
CA ASP A 69 15.32 2.47 18.48
C ASP A 69 15.33 3.98 18.26
N GLY A 70 14.12 4.56 18.24
CA GLY A 70 13.89 5.94 17.83
C GLY A 70 13.99 6.18 16.32
N GLU A 71 13.98 7.46 15.96
CA GLU A 71 14.01 7.91 14.56
C GLU A 71 15.32 7.49 13.87
N PRO A 72 15.27 6.79 12.72
CA PRO A 72 16.47 6.36 12.03
C PRO A 72 17.27 7.57 11.54
N THR A 73 18.60 7.50 11.64
CA THR A 73 19.50 8.56 11.15
C THR A 73 20.71 7.99 10.41
N GLY A 74 21.39 8.86 9.65
CA GLY A 74 22.64 8.51 8.97
C GLY A 74 22.47 7.33 8.00
N ASN A 75 23.40 6.38 8.04
CA ASN A 75 23.41 5.27 7.09
C ASN A 75 22.31 4.22 7.35
N VAL A 76 21.74 4.17 8.56
CA VAL A 76 20.55 3.35 8.84
C VAL A 76 19.33 3.92 8.12
N ALA A 77 19.10 5.23 8.21
CA ALA A 77 18.04 5.90 7.46
C ALA A 77 18.21 5.75 5.94
N ALA A 78 19.44 5.92 5.44
CA ALA A 78 19.77 5.68 4.03
C ALA A 78 19.37 4.27 3.57
N PHE A 79 19.73 3.24 4.34
CA PHE A 79 19.41 1.86 4.00
C PHE A 79 17.90 1.58 4.06
N LEU A 80 17.20 2.07 5.08
CA LEU A 80 15.74 1.94 5.17
C LEU A 80 15.04 2.63 4.00
N SER A 81 15.45 3.86 3.64
CA SER A 81 14.92 4.59 2.47
C SER A 81 15.18 3.86 1.15
N TRP A 82 16.30 3.13 1.05
CA TRP A 82 16.58 2.33 -0.13
C TRP A 82 15.73 1.04 -0.18
N ILE A 83 15.46 0.40 0.95
CA ILE A 83 14.57 -0.79 1.00
C ILE A 83 13.15 -0.44 0.54
N THR A 84 12.68 0.77 0.83
CA THR A 84 11.38 1.29 0.40
C THR A 84 11.40 1.89 -1.02
N SER A 85 12.57 2.01 -1.64
CA SER A 85 12.70 2.44 -3.06
C SER A 85 12.29 1.34 -4.04
N GLU A 86 12.15 1.68 -5.32
CA GLU A 86 11.85 0.73 -6.40
C GLU A 86 12.82 -0.47 -6.44
N GLU A 87 14.12 -0.22 -6.27
CA GLU A 87 15.15 -1.25 -6.33
C GLU A 87 15.02 -2.23 -5.15
N GLY A 88 14.82 -1.71 -3.93
CA GLY A 88 14.60 -2.52 -2.73
C GLY A 88 13.28 -3.29 -2.81
N GLN A 89 12.20 -2.62 -3.21
CA GLN A 89 10.87 -3.23 -3.33
C GLN A 89 10.81 -4.26 -4.46
N THR A 90 11.62 -4.12 -5.51
CA THR A 90 11.76 -5.17 -6.54
C THR A 90 12.31 -6.47 -5.96
N ILE A 91 13.34 -6.39 -5.11
CA ILE A 91 13.91 -7.56 -4.43
C ILE A 91 12.91 -8.15 -3.42
N LEU A 92 12.21 -7.28 -2.66
CA LEU A 92 11.19 -7.71 -1.71
C LEU A 92 10.02 -8.43 -2.41
N GLY A 93 9.61 -7.92 -3.57
CA GLY A 93 8.54 -8.46 -4.40
C GLY A 93 8.81 -9.83 -5.03
N GLU A 94 10.04 -10.35 -4.96
CA GLU A 94 10.32 -11.72 -5.38
C GLU A 94 9.63 -12.77 -4.49
N GLU A 95 9.25 -12.39 -3.26
CA GLU A 95 8.68 -13.28 -2.26
C GLU A 95 7.42 -12.73 -1.59
N PHE A 96 7.34 -11.41 -1.40
CA PHE A 96 6.31 -10.74 -0.62
C PHE A 96 5.53 -9.71 -1.43
N VAL A 97 4.42 -9.24 -0.87
CA VAL A 97 3.63 -8.16 -1.47
C VAL A 97 4.30 -6.83 -1.15
N LYS A 98 4.66 -6.07 -2.19
CA LYS A 98 5.29 -4.74 -2.07
C LYS A 98 4.29 -3.75 -1.49
N LEU A 99 4.77 -2.71 -0.80
CA LEU A 99 3.89 -1.61 -0.33
C LEU A 99 3.30 -0.78 -1.47
N THR A 100 3.96 -0.84 -2.62
CA THR A 100 3.60 -0.08 -3.81
C THR A 100 3.94 -0.90 -5.03
N GLU A 101 3.02 -0.96 -5.98
CA GLU A 101 3.44 -1.22 -7.35
C GLU A 101 4.25 -0.01 -7.83
N PHE A 102 5.58 -0.14 -7.77
CA PHE A 102 6.43 0.63 -8.67
C PHE A 102 6.17 0.03 -10.06
N THR A 103 5.16 0.54 -10.76
CA THR A 103 5.04 0.25 -12.18
C THR A 103 6.33 0.76 -12.81
N GLU A 104 7.14 -0.13 -13.42
CA GLU A 104 8.29 0.31 -14.22
C GLU A 104 7.82 1.47 -15.10
N GLU A 105 8.45 2.64 -14.96
CA GLU A 105 8.04 3.84 -15.69
C GLU A 105 8.11 3.54 -17.20
N THR A 106 6.96 3.27 -17.80
CA THR A 106 6.90 3.02 -19.24
C THR A 106 7.05 4.35 -19.96
N ALA A 107 8.22 4.60 -20.55
CA ALA A 107 8.43 5.81 -21.33
C ALA A 107 7.44 5.87 -22.52
N PRO A 108 6.84 7.04 -22.82
CA PRO A 108 5.97 7.21 -23.97
C PRO A 108 6.73 7.01 -25.29
N SER A 109 6.00 6.62 -26.34
CA SER A 109 6.53 6.38 -27.68
C SER A 109 6.12 7.49 -28.65
N GLU A 110 7.05 7.91 -29.51
CA GLU A 110 6.79 8.81 -30.64
C GLU A 110 5.92 8.16 -31.75
N SER A 111 5.78 6.83 -31.74
CA SER A 111 5.06 6.08 -32.80
C SER A 111 3.55 5.91 -32.57
N GLY A 112 3.04 6.33 -31.41
CA GLY A 112 1.61 6.28 -31.04
C GLY A 112 0.92 7.65 -31.08
N ASP A 113 -0.30 7.72 -30.54
CA ASP A 113 -0.97 9.01 -30.32
C ASP A 113 -0.21 9.83 -29.28
N THR A 114 0.25 11.00 -29.67
CA THR A 114 1.06 11.87 -28.81
C THR A 114 0.25 12.96 -28.13
N THR A 115 -1.08 12.95 -28.30
CA THR A 115 -2.00 13.87 -27.62
C THR A 115 -2.84 13.09 -26.62
N ILE A 116 -2.88 13.57 -25.39
CA ILE A 116 -3.76 13.07 -24.33
C ILE A 116 -4.70 14.21 -23.95
N VAL A 117 -5.99 13.95 -23.96
CA VAL A 117 -7.03 14.85 -23.46
C VAL A 117 -7.53 14.30 -22.14
N MET A 118 -7.27 15.01 -21.05
CA MET A 118 -7.81 14.69 -19.73
C MET A 118 -8.79 15.76 -19.27
N GLY A 119 -9.86 15.36 -18.59
CA GLY A 119 -10.86 16.33 -18.17
C GLY A 119 -11.80 15.85 -17.07
N GLY A 120 -12.42 16.77 -16.34
CA GLY A 120 -13.41 16.45 -15.31
C GLY A 120 -13.26 17.31 -14.07
N SER A 121 -12.99 16.66 -12.93
CA SER A 121 -12.96 17.27 -11.60
C SER A 121 -12.17 18.59 -11.56
N THR A 122 -12.85 19.66 -11.12
CA THR A 122 -12.26 21.00 -11.02
C THR A 122 -11.29 21.13 -9.86
N SER A 123 -11.43 20.32 -8.79
CA SER A 123 -10.43 20.24 -7.71
C SER A 123 -9.11 19.70 -8.21
N LEU A 124 -9.11 18.81 -9.20
CA LEU A 124 -7.87 18.23 -9.75
C LEU A 124 -7.24 19.09 -10.84
N SER A 125 -7.92 20.12 -11.34
CA SER A 125 -7.49 20.82 -12.56
C SER A 125 -6.15 21.55 -12.39
N GLU A 126 -5.86 22.12 -11.23
CA GLU A 126 -4.59 22.80 -10.96
C GLU A 126 -3.42 21.78 -10.92
N THR A 127 -3.54 20.75 -10.09
CA THR A 127 -2.55 19.66 -9.99
C THR A 127 -2.37 18.92 -11.32
N ALA A 128 -3.45 18.62 -12.03
CA ALA A 128 -3.39 17.97 -13.34
C ALA A 128 -2.69 18.85 -14.38
N THR A 129 -2.85 20.18 -14.31
CA THR A 129 -2.10 21.10 -15.18
C THR A 129 -0.61 21.06 -14.87
N LYS A 130 -0.22 21.06 -13.58
CA LYS A 130 1.19 20.91 -13.18
C LYS A 130 1.78 19.58 -13.65
N LEU A 131 1.05 18.48 -13.48
CA LEU A 131 1.44 17.14 -13.95
C LEU A 131 1.61 17.12 -15.48
N ALA A 132 0.66 17.70 -16.22
CA ALA A 132 0.73 17.82 -17.67
C ALA A 132 1.95 18.63 -18.13
N GLU A 133 2.21 19.77 -17.51
CA GLU A 133 3.36 20.62 -17.82
C GLU A 133 4.70 19.92 -17.56
N ALA A 134 4.84 19.27 -16.41
CA ALA A 134 6.04 18.51 -16.05
C ALA A 134 6.26 17.32 -17.01
N TYR A 135 5.20 16.58 -17.34
CA TYR A 135 5.29 15.47 -18.29
C TYR A 135 5.66 15.92 -19.70
N MET A 136 5.09 17.04 -20.19
CA MET A 136 5.46 17.63 -21.48
C MET A 136 6.88 18.21 -21.47
N ALA A 137 7.38 18.68 -20.32
CA ALA A 137 8.77 19.10 -20.18
C ALA A 137 9.74 17.89 -20.26
N LYS A 138 9.37 16.76 -19.64
CA LYS A 138 10.12 15.50 -19.70
C LYS A 138 10.07 14.88 -21.10
N TYR A 139 8.91 14.93 -21.76
CA TYR A 139 8.65 14.37 -23.09
C TYR A 139 8.11 15.43 -24.06
N PRO A 140 8.97 16.27 -24.69
CA PRO A 140 8.54 17.41 -25.50
C PRO A 140 7.73 17.07 -26.76
N PHE A 141 7.65 15.80 -27.15
CA PHE A 141 6.83 15.32 -28.26
C PHE A 141 5.38 15.01 -27.85
N MET A 142 5.11 14.91 -26.55
CA MET A 142 3.77 14.71 -26.01
C MET A 142 3.02 16.05 -25.87
N THR A 143 1.70 15.99 -25.95
CA THR A 143 0.80 17.10 -25.65
C THR A 143 -0.28 16.58 -24.70
N VAL A 144 -0.39 17.17 -23.53
CA VAL A 144 -1.44 16.84 -22.56
C VAL A 144 -2.33 18.07 -22.38
N SER A 145 -3.62 17.93 -22.70
CA SER A 145 -4.62 18.99 -22.52
C SER A 145 -5.50 18.68 -21.32
N VAL A 146 -5.58 19.61 -20.38
CA VAL A 146 -6.40 19.49 -19.16
C VAL A 146 -7.67 20.35 -19.30
N GLN A 147 -8.83 19.77 -18.98
CA GLN A 147 -10.12 20.45 -19.02
C GLN A 147 -10.90 20.28 -17.70
N GLY A 148 -11.53 21.35 -17.22
CA GLY A 148 -12.46 21.26 -16.09
C GLY A 148 -13.84 20.75 -16.52
N GLY A 149 -14.78 20.69 -15.57
CA GLY A 149 -16.18 20.32 -15.84
C GLY A 149 -16.89 19.59 -14.68
N GLY A 150 -16.14 19.16 -13.67
CA GLY A 150 -16.63 18.36 -12.55
C GLY A 150 -16.53 16.85 -12.80
N SER A 151 -16.53 16.06 -11.73
CA SER A 151 -16.32 14.59 -11.78
C SER A 151 -17.36 13.86 -12.65
N GLY A 152 -18.61 14.33 -12.67
CA GLY A 152 -19.66 13.77 -13.54
C GLY A 152 -19.37 13.98 -15.03
N VAL A 153 -18.81 15.14 -15.40
CA VAL A 153 -18.36 15.39 -16.78
C VAL A 153 -17.17 14.50 -17.11
N GLY A 154 -16.18 14.39 -16.21
CA GLY A 154 -15.03 13.50 -16.40
C GLY A 154 -15.43 12.06 -16.71
N GLU A 155 -16.33 11.50 -15.90
CA GLU A 155 -16.86 10.14 -16.11
C GLU A 155 -17.62 10.01 -17.45
N SER A 156 -18.54 10.93 -17.74
CA SER A 156 -19.37 10.86 -18.95
C SER A 156 -18.58 11.13 -20.25
N SER A 157 -17.62 12.05 -20.23
CA SER A 157 -16.80 12.39 -21.39
C SER A 157 -15.75 11.31 -21.65
N CYS A 158 -15.22 10.65 -20.62
CA CYS A 158 -14.36 9.47 -20.78
C CYS A 158 -15.12 8.30 -21.41
N LEU A 159 -16.31 7.97 -20.91
CA LEU A 159 -17.20 6.95 -21.50
C LEU A 159 -17.56 7.24 -22.98
N SER A 160 -17.62 8.51 -23.36
CA SER A 160 -17.94 8.91 -24.73
C SER A 160 -16.73 8.97 -25.66
N GLY A 161 -15.52 8.77 -25.13
CA GLY A 161 -14.25 8.92 -25.85
C GLY A 161 -13.87 10.37 -26.17
N GLU A 162 -14.51 11.36 -25.53
CA GLU A 162 -14.13 12.77 -25.64
C GLU A 162 -12.86 13.07 -24.83
N PHE A 163 -12.72 12.44 -23.67
CA PHE A 163 -11.50 12.45 -22.87
C PHE A 163 -10.86 11.07 -22.89
N ASP A 164 -9.55 11.03 -23.10
CA ASP A 164 -8.74 9.82 -22.91
C ASP A 164 -8.69 9.44 -21.42
N ILE A 165 -8.70 10.45 -20.54
CA ILE A 165 -8.66 10.28 -19.09
C ILE A 165 -9.72 11.17 -18.42
N GLY A 166 -10.64 10.57 -17.66
CA GLY A 166 -11.58 11.30 -16.80
C GLY A 166 -10.96 11.59 -15.42
N MET A 167 -11.12 12.82 -14.90
CA MET A 167 -10.69 13.19 -13.55
C MET A 167 -11.88 13.18 -12.59
N LEU A 168 -11.77 12.48 -11.47
CA LEU A 168 -12.80 12.34 -10.46
C LEU A 168 -12.24 12.70 -9.07
N SER A 169 -12.98 13.50 -8.31
CA SER A 169 -12.72 13.73 -6.88
C SER A 169 -13.76 13.01 -6.02
N ARG A 170 -13.95 11.73 -6.35
CA ARG A 170 -14.79 10.72 -5.72
C ARG A 170 -14.45 9.39 -6.37
N ASP A 171 -14.97 8.31 -5.81
CA ASP A 171 -14.91 7.00 -6.44
C ASP A 171 -15.63 6.98 -7.79
N LEU A 172 -15.18 6.09 -8.66
CA LEU A 172 -15.87 5.73 -9.89
C LEU A 172 -17.28 5.22 -9.54
N SER A 173 -18.29 5.71 -10.27
CA SER A 173 -19.66 5.26 -10.02
C SER A 173 -19.84 3.81 -10.45
N GLU A 174 -20.74 3.07 -9.78
CA GLU A 174 -21.12 1.70 -10.19
C GLU A 174 -21.59 1.64 -11.64
N SER A 175 -22.27 2.70 -12.11
CA SER A 175 -22.73 2.81 -13.50
C SER A 175 -21.56 2.98 -14.47
N GLY A 176 -20.52 3.72 -14.10
CA GLY A 176 -19.32 3.88 -14.89
C GLY A 176 -18.53 2.57 -14.98
N ALA A 177 -18.29 1.93 -13.83
CA ALA A 177 -17.62 0.63 -13.75
C ALA A 177 -18.35 -0.46 -14.55
N ALA A 178 -19.68 -0.53 -14.42
CA ALA A 178 -20.50 -1.48 -15.19
C ALA A 178 -20.47 -1.26 -16.71
N GLN A 179 -20.08 -0.06 -17.15
CA GLN A 179 -19.90 0.28 -18.56
C GLN A 179 -18.46 0.06 -19.06
N GLY A 180 -17.55 -0.37 -18.19
CA GLY A 180 -16.18 -0.74 -18.55
C GLY A 180 -15.11 0.29 -18.20
N LEU A 181 -15.48 1.42 -17.58
CA LEU A 181 -14.47 2.34 -17.04
C LEU A 181 -13.59 1.60 -16.02
N GLN A 182 -12.28 1.83 -16.12
CA GLN A 182 -11.31 1.41 -15.12
C GLN A 182 -10.87 2.63 -14.33
N ASP A 183 -10.72 2.50 -13.02
CA ASP A 183 -10.23 3.54 -12.13
C ASP A 183 -8.78 3.30 -11.72
N ILE A 184 -8.04 4.40 -11.67
CA ILE A 184 -6.69 4.49 -11.14
C ILE A 184 -6.74 5.54 -10.04
N MET A 185 -6.67 5.11 -8.78
CA MET A 185 -6.52 6.05 -7.68
C MET A 185 -5.13 6.70 -7.79
N ILE A 186 -5.07 8.01 -7.64
CA ILE A 186 -3.82 8.78 -7.70
C ILE A 186 -3.49 9.49 -6.40
N GLY A 187 -4.43 9.52 -5.45
CA GLY A 187 -4.27 10.18 -4.16
C GLY A 187 -5.58 10.25 -3.38
N GLN A 188 -5.49 10.87 -2.21
CA GLN A 188 -6.65 11.27 -1.41
C GLN A 188 -6.55 12.74 -1.02
N ASP A 189 -7.66 13.32 -0.63
CA ASP A 189 -7.69 14.65 -0.05
C ASP A 189 -8.61 14.68 1.16
N GLY A 190 -8.28 15.52 2.13
CA GLY A 190 -9.18 15.92 3.20
C GLY A 190 -9.28 17.43 3.24
N VAL A 191 -10.46 17.96 3.51
CA VAL A 191 -10.69 19.40 3.55
C VAL A 191 -10.64 19.88 4.99
N ALA A 192 -9.49 20.42 5.39
CA ALA A 192 -9.26 20.97 6.72
C ALA A 192 -9.99 22.30 6.92
N VAL A 193 -10.61 22.47 8.08
CA VAL A 193 -11.13 23.76 8.54
C VAL A 193 -10.03 24.51 9.26
N ILE A 194 -9.84 25.77 8.86
CA ILE A 194 -8.78 26.64 9.38
C ILE A 194 -9.39 27.90 9.97
N VAL A 195 -8.84 28.37 11.08
CA VAL A 195 -9.35 29.54 11.81
C VAL A 195 -8.20 30.46 12.17
N ASN A 196 -8.50 31.73 12.43
CA ASN A 196 -7.58 32.66 13.08
C ASN A 196 -8.29 33.28 14.29
N VAL A 197 -8.39 32.52 15.38
CA VAL A 197 -9.05 32.94 16.62
C VAL A 197 -8.47 32.21 17.81
N ASP A 198 -8.26 32.89 18.93
CA ASP A 198 -7.73 32.25 20.14
C ASP A 198 -8.77 31.34 20.81
N GLY A 199 -8.33 30.18 21.31
CA GLY A 199 -9.12 29.34 22.22
C GLY A 199 -10.19 28.47 21.56
N VAL A 200 -10.12 28.26 20.24
CA VAL A 200 -11.01 27.36 19.49
C VAL A 200 -10.17 26.32 18.76
N ASP A 201 -9.87 25.21 19.43
CA ASP A 201 -9.02 24.13 18.89
C ASP A 201 -9.83 23.04 18.15
N GLY A 202 -11.16 23.13 18.18
CA GLY A 202 -12.04 22.11 17.64
C GLY A 202 -13.46 22.59 17.39
N LEU A 203 -14.05 22.09 16.31
CA LEU A 203 -15.43 22.33 15.92
C LEU A 203 -16.10 21.00 15.53
N THR A 204 -17.41 20.92 15.72
CA THR A 204 -18.21 19.86 15.10
C THR A 204 -18.60 20.23 13.67
N THR A 205 -18.81 19.25 12.80
CA THR A 205 -19.23 19.51 11.40
C THR A 205 -20.53 20.33 11.35
N ALA A 206 -21.46 20.10 12.28
CA ALA A 206 -22.69 20.90 12.39
C ALA A 206 -22.44 22.37 12.77
N GLN A 207 -21.46 22.65 13.65
CA GLN A 207 -21.07 24.03 13.97
C GLN A 207 -20.43 24.71 12.77
N VAL A 208 -19.59 23.99 12.02
CA VAL A 208 -19.01 24.50 10.79
C VAL A 208 -20.11 24.87 9.78
N ALA A 209 -21.08 23.99 9.54
CA ALA A 209 -22.22 24.28 8.65
C ALA A 209 -23.02 25.52 9.10
N ALA A 210 -23.28 25.65 10.40
CA ALA A 210 -23.99 26.80 10.97
C ALA A 210 -23.19 28.12 10.86
N ILE A 211 -21.85 28.06 10.96
CA ILE A 211 -20.97 29.21 10.76
C ILE A 211 -20.96 29.63 9.28
N PHE A 212 -20.74 28.68 8.36
CA PHE A 212 -20.64 28.97 6.93
C PHE A 212 -21.98 29.39 6.30
N SER A 213 -23.12 28.98 6.88
CA SER A 213 -24.44 29.51 6.50
C SER A 213 -24.77 30.87 7.12
N GLY A 214 -24.01 31.29 8.13
CA GLY A 214 -24.19 32.56 8.85
C GLY A 214 -25.28 32.51 9.92
N GLU A 215 -25.69 31.32 10.36
CA GLU A 215 -26.53 31.15 11.55
C GLU A 215 -25.75 31.47 12.83
N ILE A 216 -24.50 31.02 12.90
CA ILE A 216 -23.53 31.40 13.93
C ILE A 216 -22.66 32.51 13.36
N THR A 217 -22.56 33.63 14.08
CA THR A 217 -21.87 34.83 13.60
C THR A 217 -20.82 35.38 14.58
N ASN A 218 -20.72 34.80 15.78
CA ASN A 218 -19.75 35.18 16.79
C ASN A 218 -19.12 33.93 17.44
N TRP A 219 -17.81 33.97 17.66
CA TRP A 219 -17.04 32.86 18.24
C TRP A 219 -17.49 32.46 19.65
N SER A 220 -18.08 33.38 20.42
CA SER A 220 -18.63 33.08 21.74
C SER A 220 -19.80 32.09 21.72
N GLU A 221 -20.46 31.91 20.57
CA GLU A 221 -21.54 30.94 20.39
C GLU A 221 -21.04 29.49 20.31
N VAL A 222 -19.74 29.30 20.04
CA VAL A 222 -19.06 28.00 19.98
C VAL A 222 -17.98 27.84 21.05
N GLY A 223 -17.97 28.72 22.06
CA GLY A 223 -17.07 28.63 23.21
C GLY A 223 -15.77 29.45 23.08
N GLY A 224 -15.60 30.20 22.00
CA GLY A 224 -14.49 31.13 21.79
C GLY A 224 -14.71 32.53 22.39
N PRO A 225 -13.86 33.51 22.03
CA PRO A 225 -13.98 34.89 22.49
C PRO A 225 -15.19 35.62 21.89
N ASP A 226 -15.60 36.73 22.50
CA ASP A 226 -16.60 37.64 21.93
C ASP A 226 -16.00 38.39 20.72
N GLN A 227 -16.05 37.74 19.56
CA GLN A 227 -15.47 38.22 18.31
C GLN A 227 -16.33 37.76 17.13
N THR A 228 -16.62 38.69 16.21
CA THR A 228 -17.38 38.38 14.99
C THR A 228 -16.60 37.44 14.07
N ILE A 229 -17.33 36.49 13.47
CA ILE A 229 -16.77 35.53 12.52
C ILE A 229 -16.74 36.13 11.10
N GLN A 230 -15.60 36.02 10.43
CA GLN A 230 -15.48 36.31 9.00
C GLN A 230 -15.29 35.01 8.21
N VAL A 231 -16.31 34.62 7.46
CA VAL A 231 -16.23 33.43 6.58
C VAL A 231 -15.41 33.77 5.33
N VAL A 232 -14.49 32.89 4.97
CA VAL A 232 -13.67 32.94 3.74
C VAL A 232 -13.93 31.66 2.94
N ILE A 233 -14.29 31.81 1.67
CA ILE A 233 -14.64 30.70 0.78
C ILE A 233 -13.86 30.76 -0.53
N ARG A 234 -13.86 29.67 -1.28
CA ARG A 234 -13.44 29.64 -2.69
C ARG A 234 -14.57 30.07 -3.63
N GLU A 235 -14.18 30.49 -4.83
CA GLU A 235 -15.06 30.82 -5.94
C GLU A 235 -15.95 29.64 -6.38
N ASP A 236 -17.06 29.96 -7.05
CA ASP A 236 -17.92 28.95 -7.67
C ASP A 236 -17.11 28.14 -8.71
N GLY A 237 -17.27 26.82 -8.69
CA GLY A 237 -16.50 25.91 -9.55
C GLY A 237 -15.19 25.40 -8.94
N SER A 238 -14.81 25.88 -7.75
CA SER A 238 -13.72 25.28 -6.98
C SER A 238 -14.12 23.90 -6.44
N GLY A 239 -13.40 22.84 -6.81
CA GLY A 239 -13.73 21.50 -6.34
C GLY A 239 -13.55 21.30 -4.82
N THR A 240 -12.63 22.05 -4.18
CA THR A 240 -12.50 22.05 -2.71
C THR A 240 -13.74 22.64 -2.05
N ARG A 241 -14.35 23.68 -2.66
CA ARG A 241 -15.65 24.19 -2.20
C ARG A 241 -16.76 23.17 -2.42
N ASP A 242 -16.83 22.55 -3.60
CA ASP A 242 -17.89 21.57 -3.88
C ASP A 242 -17.87 20.41 -2.87
N CYS A 243 -16.67 19.91 -2.53
CA CYS A 243 -16.50 18.88 -1.50
C CYS A 243 -16.92 19.38 -0.11
N PHE A 244 -16.49 20.58 0.28
CA PHE A 244 -16.85 21.18 1.56
C PHE A 244 -18.37 21.40 1.68
N ASP A 245 -18.99 22.03 0.68
CA ASP A 245 -20.43 22.30 0.64
C ASP A 245 -21.23 21.00 0.65
N THR A 246 -20.80 19.95 -0.06
CA THR A 246 -21.43 18.61 0.00
C THR A 246 -21.40 18.03 1.42
N ALA A 247 -20.28 18.18 2.14
CA ALA A 247 -20.20 17.72 3.53
C ALA A 247 -21.12 18.52 4.46
N MET A 248 -21.24 19.84 4.23
CA MET A 248 -22.16 20.69 5.00
C MET A 248 -23.63 20.32 4.72
N GLU A 249 -23.99 20.05 3.47
CA GLU A 249 -25.33 19.57 3.08
C GLU A 249 -25.67 18.22 3.72
N GLY A 250 -24.67 17.37 3.94
CA GLY A 250 -24.81 16.08 4.62
C GLY A 250 -25.26 16.19 6.09
N VAL A 251 -24.90 17.29 6.78
CA VAL A 251 -25.32 17.56 8.16
C VAL A 251 -26.49 18.55 8.26
N ASP A 252 -26.67 19.40 7.27
CA ASP A 252 -27.83 20.29 7.12
C ASP A 252 -28.32 20.36 5.67
N SER A 253 -29.43 19.69 5.39
CA SER A 253 -30.07 19.68 4.07
C SER A 253 -30.54 21.05 3.55
N ASN A 254 -30.59 22.09 4.40
CA ASN A 254 -30.94 23.46 4.00
C ASN A 254 -29.71 24.37 3.95
N TYR A 255 -28.51 23.82 4.07
CA TYR A 255 -27.27 24.58 4.04
C TYR A 255 -27.21 25.44 2.77
N VAL A 256 -27.00 26.74 2.97
CA VAL A 256 -26.69 27.70 1.93
C VAL A 256 -25.61 28.61 2.48
N CYS A 257 -24.47 28.65 1.80
CA CYS A 257 -23.36 29.50 2.21
C CYS A 257 -23.79 30.98 2.32
N THR A 258 -23.27 31.65 3.34
CA THR A 258 -23.58 33.06 3.63
C THR A 258 -23.11 33.99 2.52
N GLN A 259 -23.96 34.96 2.19
CA GLN A 259 -23.64 36.01 1.21
C GLN A 259 -22.60 37.02 1.73
N ASN A 260 -22.25 36.95 3.02
CA ASN A 260 -21.25 37.82 3.65
C ASN A 260 -19.83 37.24 3.62
N ALA A 261 -19.63 36.09 2.98
CA ALA A 261 -18.32 35.45 2.87
C ALA A 261 -17.38 36.23 1.95
N VAL A 262 -16.08 36.21 2.26
CA VAL A 262 -15.02 36.69 1.36
C VAL A 262 -14.69 35.57 0.39
N THR A 263 -14.95 35.80 -0.90
CA THR A 263 -14.63 34.84 -1.96
C THR A 263 -13.19 35.04 -2.46
N CYS A 264 -12.37 34.01 -2.31
CA CYS A 264 -11.00 33.91 -2.82
C CYS A 264 -10.98 33.12 -4.13
N GLN A 265 -9.96 33.33 -4.98
CA GLN A 265 -9.81 32.66 -6.28
C GLN A 265 -8.81 31.48 -6.26
N SER A 266 -8.19 31.21 -5.11
CA SER A 266 -7.22 30.13 -4.92
C SER A 266 -7.11 29.77 -3.45
N THR A 267 -6.61 28.57 -3.14
CA THR A 267 -6.40 28.14 -1.76
C THR A 267 -5.34 28.98 -1.05
N GLY A 268 -4.26 29.38 -1.75
CA GLY A 268 -3.27 30.30 -1.20
C GLY A 268 -3.85 31.67 -0.80
N LEU A 269 -4.87 32.17 -1.51
CA LEU A 269 -5.60 33.37 -1.10
C LEU A 269 -6.50 33.14 0.12
N VAL A 270 -7.08 31.94 0.28
CA VAL A 270 -7.81 31.58 1.50
C VAL A 270 -6.86 31.57 2.70
N ILE A 271 -5.72 30.88 2.60
CA ILE A 271 -4.67 30.84 3.63
C ILE A 271 -4.26 32.26 4.01
N GLN A 272 -3.92 33.09 3.02
CA GLN A 272 -3.52 34.48 3.26
C GLN A 272 -4.62 35.29 3.96
N ASN A 273 -5.88 35.19 3.51
CA ASN A 273 -6.99 35.92 4.12
C ASN A 273 -7.19 35.49 5.57
N VAL A 274 -7.11 34.19 5.86
CA VAL A 274 -7.26 33.66 7.21
C VAL A 274 -6.11 34.12 8.11
N GLN A 275 -4.86 33.99 7.66
CA GLN A 275 -3.67 34.47 8.38
C GLN A 275 -3.70 35.97 8.69
N GLN A 276 -4.25 36.79 7.79
CA GLN A 276 -4.24 38.25 7.94
C GLN A 276 -5.47 38.80 8.67
N THR A 277 -6.51 37.99 8.88
CA THR A 277 -7.80 38.44 9.40
C THR A 277 -8.16 37.69 10.67
N SER A 278 -7.90 38.28 11.83
CA SER A 278 -8.35 37.74 13.11
C SER A 278 -9.88 37.63 13.15
N GLY A 279 -10.38 36.51 13.66
CA GLY A 279 -11.78 36.11 13.71
C GLY A 279 -12.27 35.40 12.46
N SER A 280 -11.40 35.11 11.50
CA SER A 280 -11.79 34.45 10.26
C SER A 280 -11.80 32.92 10.37
N ILE A 281 -12.56 32.30 9.48
CA ILE A 281 -12.63 30.86 9.25
C ILE A 281 -12.64 30.60 7.75
N GLY A 282 -11.94 29.56 7.32
CA GLY A 282 -11.90 29.09 5.94
C GLY A 282 -11.66 27.58 5.90
N TYR A 283 -11.42 27.06 4.71
CA TYR A 283 -11.10 25.66 4.48
C TYR A 283 -10.04 25.50 3.39
N ILE A 284 -9.20 24.49 3.51
CA ILE A 284 -8.12 24.17 2.57
C ILE A 284 -7.93 22.66 2.44
N SER A 285 -7.26 22.19 1.40
CA SER A 285 -6.83 20.79 1.27
C SER A 285 -5.76 20.46 2.32
N ILE A 286 -5.79 19.25 2.90
CA ILE A 286 -4.91 18.85 4.01
C ILE A 286 -3.43 18.86 3.61
N GLY A 287 -3.09 18.50 2.38
CA GLY A 287 -1.71 18.57 1.87
C GLY A 287 -1.12 20.00 1.87
N GLN A 288 -1.97 21.02 2.03
CA GLN A 288 -1.57 22.42 2.10
C GLN A 288 -1.52 22.97 3.52
N LEU A 289 -1.73 22.14 4.54
CA LEU A 289 -1.61 22.56 5.95
C LEU A 289 -0.22 23.09 6.28
N GLY A 290 0.84 22.54 5.66
CA GLY A 290 2.20 23.05 5.85
C GLY A 290 2.41 24.51 5.41
N ALA A 291 1.54 25.04 4.55
CA ALA A 291 1.56 26.45 4.13
C ALA A 291 0.87 27.40 5.13
N LEU A 292 0.13 26.87 6.11
CA LEU A 292 -0.18 27.60 7.34
C LEU A 292 1.11 27.66 8.15
N GLU A 293 1.94 28.68 7.86
CA GLU A 293 3.19 28.95 8.56
C GLU A 293 3.02 28.75 10.08
N PRO A 294 3.82 27.87 10.73
CA PRO A 294 3.75 27.59 12.17
C PRO A 294 4.27 28.75 13.04
N ASP A 295 4.42 29.96 12.48
CA ASP A 295 4.74 31.13 13.27
C ASP A 295 3.48 31.56 14.04
N ASP A 296 3.53 31.32 15.36
CA ASP A 296 2.59 31.80 16.39
C ASP A 296 2.23 33.31 16.24
N SER A 297 2.97 34.08 15.44
CA SER A 297 2.67 35.47 15.13
C SER A 297 1.38 35.71 14.34
N THR A 298 0.86 34.72 13.58
CA THR A 298 -0.35 34.90 12.76
C THR A 298 -1.65 34.54 13.48
N GLY A 299 -1.60 33.62 14.46
CA GLY A 299 -2.78 33.07 15.16
C GLY A 299 -3.62 32.08 14.32
N ALA A 300 -3.27 31.84 13.06
CA ALA A 300 -4.00 30.93 12.19
C ALA A 300 -3.59 29.47 12.41
N HIS A 301 -4.56 28.58 12.54
CA HIS A 301 -4.33 27.15 12.76
C HIS A 301 -5.50 26.32 12.21
N ALA A 302 -5.25 25.03 11.98
CA ALA A 302 -6.30 24.07 11.68
C ALA A 302 -6.99 23.61 12.97
N VAL A 303 -8.31 23.45 12.92
CA VAL A 303 -9.08 22.92 14.05
C VAL A 303 -9.31 21.42 13.88
N THR A 304 -9.46 20.73 15.01
CA THR A 304 -10.02 19.37 14.99
C THR A 304 -11.48 19.43 14.51
N LEU A 305 -11.88 18.45 13.71
CA LEU A 305 -13.25 18.31 13.23
C LEU A 305 -13.88 17.08 13.85
N ASP A 306 -14.98 17.25 14.58
CA ASP A 306 -15.63 16.17 15.36
C ASP A 306 -14.67 15.42 16.30
N GLY A 307 -13.62 16.11 16.77
CA GLY A 307 -12.58 15.55 17.65
C GLY A 307 -11.45 14.82 16.93
N VAL A 308 -11.45 14.78 15.59
CA VAL A 308 -10.38 14.18 14.76
C VAL A 308 -9.44 15.28 14.25
N VAL A 309 -8.14 15.02 14.34
CA VAL A 309 -7.10 15.94 13.83
C VAL A 309 -7.08 15.90 12.31
N ALA A 310 -7.01 17.07 11.66
CA ALA A 310 -6.77 17.16 10.22
C ALA A 310 -5.31 16.80 9.92
N SER A 311 -5.07 15.54 9.53
CA SER A 311 -3.74 15.02 9.17
C SER A 311 -3.86 14.04 8.00
N GLU A 312 -2.76 13.85 7.27
CA GLU A 312 -2.67 12.88 6.17
C GLU A 312 -3.02 11.46 6.65
N ASP A 313 -2.46 11.03 7.80
CA ASP A 313 -2.77 9.73 8.42
C ASP A 313 -4.28 9.52 8.64
N ASN A 314 -4.98 10.54 9.14
CA ASN A 314 -6.41 10.44 9.43
C ASN A 314 -7.29 10.46 8.18
N VAL A 315 -6.78 11.03 7.07
CA VAL A 315 -7.42 10.92 5.76
C VAL A 315 -7.24 9.50 5.22
N LEU A 316 -6.01 9.00 5.20
CA LEU A 316 -5.66 7.67 4.68
C LEU A 316 -6.36 6.54 5.43
N ASN A 317 -6.48 6.64 6.76
CA ASN A 317 -7.18 5.65 7.57
C ASN A 317 -8.71 5.84 7.61
N GLY A 318 -9.25 6.86 6.92
CA GLY A 318 -10.68 7.13 6.80
C GLY A 318 -11.37 7.69 8.07
N THR A 319 -10.60 8.12 9.07
CA THR A 319 -11.16 8.69 10.31
C THR A 319 -11.55 10.16 10.18
N TYR A 320 -10.95 10.91 9.24
CA TYR A 320 -11.30 12.30 8.95
C TYR A 320 -12.53 12.38 8.03
N SER A 321 -13.58 13.07 8.48
CA SER A 321 -14.93 12.98 7.90
C SER A 321 -15.14 13.74 6.60
N ILE A 322 -14.36 14.81 6.33
CA ILE A 322 -14.42 15.55 5.07
C ILE A 322 -13.25 15.12 4.21
N SER A 323 -13.40 13.99 3.52
CA SER A 323 -12.38 13.40 2.66
C SER A 323 -12.95 12.96 1.31
N ARG A 324 -12.06 12.77 0.33
CA ARG A 324 -12.40 12.29 -1.01
C ARG A 324 -11.24 11.55 -1.65
N ASN A 325 -11.57 10.51 -2.41
CA ASN A 325 -10.62 9.84 -3.29
C ASN A 325 -10.37 10.68 -4.55
N LEU A 326 -9.13 10.68 -5.02
CA LEU A 326 -8.71 11.33 -6.25
C LEU A 326 -8.42 10.24 -7.26
N VAL A 327 -9.25 10.16 -8.29
CA VAL A 327 -9.31 9.04 -9.21
C VAL A 327 -9.20 9.54 -10.65
N LEU A 328 -8.37 8.88 -11.43
CA LEU A 328 -8.35 8.98 -12.89
C LEU A 328 -9.08 7.77 -13.46
N VAL A 329 -9.85 7.95 -14.53
CA VAL A 329 -10.59 6.86 -15.17
C VAL A 329 -10.27 6.78 -16.66
N THR A 330 -10.24 5.57 -17.18
CA THR A 330 -10.09 5.28 -18.63
C THR A 330 -11.19 4.36 -19.12
N ASP A 331 -11.52 4.43 -20.41
CA ASP A 331 -12.44 3.47 -21.04
C ASP A 331 -11.72 2.16 -21.33
N GLY A 332 -11.87 1.20 -20.43
CA GLY A 332 -11.12 -0.05 -20.41
C GLY A 332 -9.66 0.13 -19.93
N GLU A 333 -8.88 -0.93 -20.11
CA GLU A 333 -7.48 -0.99 -19.73
C GLU A 333 -6.65 0.06 -20.49
N PRO A 334 -5.91 0.95 -19.81
CA PRO A 334 -5.10 1.95 -20.49
C PRO A 334 -4.00 1.30 -21.33
N THR A 335 -3.72 1.87 -22.51
CA THR A 335 -2.65 1.37 -23.39
C THR A 335 -1.82 2.52 -23.97
N GLY A 336 -0.65 2.18 -24.51
CA GLY A 336 0.20 3.13 -25.22
C GLY A 336 0.61 4.33 -24.35
N ASN A 337 0.52 5.53 -24.93
CA ASN A 337 0.97 6.75 -24.25
C ASN A 337 0.06 7.20 -23.11
N VAL A 338 -1.21 6.75 -23.08
CA VAL A 338 -2.12 6.98 -21.94
C VAL A 338 -1.65 6.15 -20.74
N ALA A 339 -1.34 4.87 -20.93
CA ALA A 339 -0.77 4.02 -19.88
C ALA A 339 0.56 4.57 -19.35
N ALA A 340 1.45 5.02 -20.26
CA ALA A 340 2.72 5.67 -19.90
C ALA A 340 2.51 6.91 -19.01
N PHE A 341 1.53 7.76 -19.36
CA PHE A 341 1.25 8.95 -18.57
C PHE A 341 0.65 8.63 -17.20
N LEU A 342 -0.29 7.67 -17.12
CA LEU A 342 -0.87 7.22 -15.85
C LEU A 342 0.19 6.60 -14.93
N SER A 343 1.05 5.73 -15.48
CA SER A 343 2.19 5.15 -14.77
C SER A 343 3.18 6.22 -14.26
N TRP A 344 3.42 7.28 -15.05
CA TRP A 344 4.24 8.40 -14.60
C TRP A 344 3.56 9.22 -13.48
N ILE A 345 2.24 9.44 -13.53
CA ILE A 345 1.51 10.15 -12.45
C ILE A 345 1.63 9.40 -11.11
N THR A 346 1.64 8.06 -11.14
CA THR A 346 1.80 7.22 -9.95
C THR A 346 3.26 7.01 -9.56
N SER A 347 4.24 7.47 -10.36
CA SER A 347 5.66 7.45 -10.02
C SER A 347 6.04 8.49 -8.96
N GLU A 348 7.28 8.43 -8.46
CA GLU A 348 7.81 9.42 -7.50
C GLU A 348 7.74 10.87 -8.02
N GLU A 349 8.07 11.11 -9.29
CA GLU A 349 8.00 12.44 -9.88
C GLU A 349 6.55 12.97 -9.92
N GLY A 350 5.60 12.12 -10.34
CA GLY A 350 4.18 12.46 -10.41
C GLY A 350 3.58 12.68 -9.02
N GLN A 351 3.83 11.77 -8.09
CA GLN A 351 3.35 11.88 -6.70
C GLN A 351 4.00 13.04 -5.95
N THR A 352 5.24 13.45 -6.30
CA THR A 352 5.84 14.67 -5.74
C THR A 352 5.03 15.91 -6.09
N ILE A 353 4.61 16.03 -7.35
CA ILE A 353 3.77 17.15 -7.80
C ILE A 353 2.37 17.08 -7.17
N LEU A 354 1.80 15.88 -7.08
CA LEU A 354 0.50 15.67 -6.43
C LEU A 354 0.54 16.07 -4.94
N GLY A 355 1.61 15.70 -4.25
CA GLY A 355 1.84 15.98 -2.84
C GLY A 355 1.98 17.46 -2.48
N GLU A 356 2.11 18.36 -3.47
CA GLU A 356 2.06 19.80 -3.20
C GLU A 356 0.67 20.29 -2.75
N GLU A 357 -0.38 19.49 -3.01
CA GLU A 357 -1.77 19.87 -2.71
C GLU A 357 -2.55 18.78 -2.00
N PHE A 358 -2.26 17.50 -2.27
CA PHE A 358 -3.05 16.36 -1.83
C PHE A 358 -2.22 15.31 -1.10
N VAL A 359 -2.90 14.35 -0.49
CA VAL A 359 -2.26 13.21 0.18
C VAL A 359 -1.85 12.17 -0.87
N LYS A 360 -0.56 11.83 -0.89
CA LYS A 360 0.00 10.82 -1.80
C LYS A 360 -0.50 9.42 -1.38
N LEU A 361 -0.63 8.50 -2.34
CA LEU A 361 -0.92 7.09 -2.02
C LEU A 361 0.29 6.37 -1.43
N THR A 362 1.47 6.92 -1.65
CA THR A 362 2.73 6.33 -1.24
C THR A 362 3.68 7.41 -0.78
N GLU A 363 4.29 7.23 0.39
CA GLU A 363 5.52 7.93 0.72
C GLU A 363 6.65 7.34 -0.12
N PHE A 364 6.93 7.95 -1.27
CA PHE A 364 8.24 7.81 -1.86
C PHE A 364 9.20 8.61 -0.98
N THR A 365 9.91 7.91 -0.09
CA THR A 365 11.05 8.50 0.60
C THR A 365 12.13 8.76 -0.45
N GLU A 366 12.51 10.02 -0.69
CA GLU A 366 13.68 10.34 -1.51
C GLU A 366 14.86 9.47 -1.03
N GLU A 367 15.41 8.65 -1.92
CA GLU A 367 16.51 7.76 -1.59
C GLU A 367 17.67 8.61 -1.04
N THR A 368 17.98 8.45 0.23
CA THR A 368 19.08 9.19 0.83
C THR A 368 20.37 8.39 0.63
N ALA A 369 21.29 8.89 -0.18
CA ALA A 369 22.55 8.19 -0.40
C ALA A 369 23.35 8.06 0.92
N PRO A 370 23.93 6.87 1.23
CA PRO A 370 24.76 6.70 2.42
C PRO A 370 26.06 7.52 2.32
N SER A 371 26.64 7.84 3.48
CA SER A 371 27.87 8.61 3.62
C SER A 371 29.02 7.75 4.12
N GLU A 372 30.21 7.96 3.53
CA GLU A 372 31.47 7.41 4.06
C GLU A 372 31.89 8.05 5.40
N SER A 373 31.36 9.23 5.73
CA SER A 373 31.62 9.93 6.99
C SER A 373 30.61 9.54 8.06
N GLY A 374 30.66 8.30 8.55
CA GLY A 374 29.72 7.78 9.54
C GLY A 374 30.03 6.33 9.92
N ASP A 375 29.12 5.69 10.66
CA ASP A 375 29.18 4.22 10.80
C ASP A 375 28.76 3.59 9.48
N THR A 376 29.63 2.76 8.93
CA THR A 376 29.40 2.07 7.64
C THR A 376 28.95 0.63 7.85
N THR A 377 28.75 0.21 9.10
CA THR A 377 28.21 -1.11 9.43
C THR A 377 26.76 -0.97 9.89
N ILE A 378 25.88 -1.81 9.36
CA ILE A 378 24.50 -1.96 9.82
C ILE A 378 24.36 -3.42 10.26
N VAL A 379 23.93 -3.64 11.49
CA VAL A 379 23.58 -4.95 12.01
C VAL A 379 22.06 -5.04 12.08
N MET A 380 21.47 -5.91 11.26
CA MET A 380 20.04 -6.17 11.30
C MET A 380 19.75 -7.61 11.69
N GLY A 381 18.67 -7.84 12.42
CA GLY A 381 18.33 -9.19 12.85
C GLY A 381 16.91 -9.39 13.34
N GLY A 382 16.44 -10.64 13.36
CA GLY A 382 15.11 -10.98 13.87
C GLY A 382 14.41 -12.05 13.06
N SER A 383 13.22 -11.73 12.54
CA SER A 383 12.33 -12.61 11.77
C SER A 383 13.08 -13.54 10.81
N THR A 384 12.93 -14.85 11.03
CA THR A 384 13.49 -15.90 10.17
C THR A 384 12.85 -15.89 8.79
N SER A 385 11.57 -15.50 8.68
CA SER A 385 10.89 -15.31 7.38
C SER A 385 11.51 -14.21 6.53
N LEU A 386 12.09 -13.18 7.14
CA LEU A 386 12.70 -12.09 6.40
C LEU A 386 14.18 -12.33 6.12
N SER A 387 14.79 -13.38 6.67
CA SER A 387 16.25 -13.54 6.63
C SER A 387 16.80 -13.73 5.22
N GLU A 388 16.09 -14.46 4.35
CA GLU A 388 16.52 -14.66 2.95
C GLU A 388 16.41 -13.35 2.16
N THR A 389 15.23 -12.71 2.15
CA THR A 389 14.99 -11.43 1.49
C THR A 389 15.89 -10.32 2.03
N ALA A 390 16.08 -10.23 3.35
CA ALA A 390 16.99 -9.27 3.98
C ALA A 390 18.45 -9.51 3.56
N THR A 391 18.86 -10.77 3.37
CA THR A 391 20.21 -11.08 2.84
C THR A 391 20.35 -10.60 1.40
N LYS A 392 19.34 -10.83 0.54
CA LYS A 392 19.35 -10.31 -0.84
C LYS A 392 19.39 -8.78 -0.88
N LEU A 393 18.58 -8.11 -0.04
CA LEU A 393 18.57 -6.65 0.11
C LEU A 393 19.94 -6.13 0.57
N ALA A 394 20.54 -6.75 1.59
CA ALA A 394 21.87 -6.41 2.09
C ALA A 394 22.95 -6.56 1.01
N GLU A 395 22.93 -7.67 0.26
CA GLU A 395 23.89 -7.92 -0.83
C GLU A 395 23.77 -6.91 -1.96
N ALA A 396 22.54 -6.60 -2.40
CA ALA A 396 22.28 -5.61 -3.44
C ALA A 396 22.71 -4.20 -2.99
N TYR A 397 22.37 -3.81 -1.75
CA TYR A 397 22.79 -2.52 -1.21
C TYR A 397 24.30 -2.38 -1.09
N MET A 398 25.01 -3.43 -0.62
CA MET A 398 26.48 -3.45 -0.58
C MET A 398 27.11 -3.46 -1.98
N ALA A 399 26.44 -4.03 -2.99
CA ALA A 399 26.88 -3.95 -4.37
C ALA A 399 26.75 -2.53 -4.93
N LYS A 400 25.67 -1.82 -4.59
CA LYS A 400 25.45 -0.41 -4.92
C LYS A 400 26.41 0.53 -4.18
N TYR A 401 26.67 0.26 -2.90
CA TYR A 401 27.54 1.03 -2.03
C TYR A 401 28.66 0.17 -1.40
N PRO A 402 29.78 -0.08 -2.11
CA PRO A 402 30.82 -1.01 -1.67
C PRO A 402 31.56 -0.66 -0.36
N PHE A 403 31.36 0.54 0.16
CA PHE A 403 31.91 0.97 1.45
C PHE A 403 31.02 0.60 2.64
N MET A 404 29.76 0.23 2.39
CA MET A 404 28.81 -0.22 3.41
C MET A 404 29.01 -1.70 3.72
N THR A 405 28.65 -2.10 4.95
CA THR A 405 28.58 -3.50 5.39
C THR A 405 27.24 -3.71 6.09
N VAL A 406 26.40 -4.59 5.57
CA VAL A 406 25.14 -4.97 6.21
C VAL A 406 25.21 -6.42 6.64
N SER A 407 25.06 -6.67 7.94
CA SER A 407 25.08 -8.00 8.53
C SER A 407 23.66 -8.41 8.92
N VAL A 408 23.18 -9.54 8.38
CA VAL A 408 21.84 -10.08 8.66
C VAL A 408 21.93 -11.26 9.63
N GLN A 409 21.11 -11.24 10.69
CA GLN A 409 21.06 -12.29 11.70
C GLN A 409 19.63 -12.81 11.90
N GLY A 410 19.47 -14.13 12.03
CA GLY A 410 18.17 -14.73 12.38
C GLY A 410 17.93 -14.74 13.90
N GLY A 411 16.67 -14.94 14.31
CA GLY A 411 16.32 -15.08 15.73
C GLY A 411 14.81 -15.08 16.05
N GLY A 412 13.97 -14.70 15.09
CA GLY A 412 12.53 -14.49 15.26
C GLY A 412 12.19 -13.03 15.58
N SER A 413 10.94 -12.62 15.36
CA SER A 413 10.51 -11.21 15.49
C SER A 413 10.69 -10.66 16.92
N GLY A 414 10.48 -11.48 17.95
CA GLY A 414 10.73 -11.09 19.34
C GLY A 414 12.21 -10.83 19.65
N VAL A 415 13.12 -11.58 19.04
CA VAL A 415 14.56 -11.30 19.12
C VAL A 415 14.87 -9.98 18.41
N GLY A 416 14.28 -9.75 17.24
CA GLY A 416 14.41 -8.48 16.51
C GLY A 416 14.07 -7.25 17.38
N GLU A 417 12.90 -7.24 18.03
CA GLU A 417 12.51 -6.17 18.94
C GLU A 417 13.48 -6.03 20.13
N SER A 418 13.77 -7.13 20.82
CA SER A 418 14.60 -7.08 22.04
C SER A 418 16.07 -6.71 21.78
N SER A 419 16.64 -7.17 20.67
CA SER A 419 18.01 -6.86 20.28
C SER A 419 18.12 -5.44 19.70
N CYS A 420 17.07 -4.91 19.06
CA CYS A 420 17.02 -3.52 18.65
C CYS A 420 16.96 -2.57 19.87
N LEU A 421 16.06 -2.84 20.83
CA LEU A 421 15.98 -2.09 22.10
C LEU A 421 17.27 -2.12 22.93
N SER A 422 18.06 -3.19 22.81
CA SER A 422 19.34 -3.29 23.53
C SER A 422 20.53 -2.66 22.79
N GLY A 423 20.32 -2.20 21.55
CA GLY A 423 21.37 -1.69 20.66
C GLY A 423 22.30 -2.78 20.10
N GLU A 424 21.91 -4.06 20.19
CA GLU A 424 22.63 -5.16 19.54
C GLU A 424 22.39 -5.15 18.03
N PHE A 425 21.16 -4.83 17.61
CA PHE A 425 20.81 -4.60 16.22
C PHE A 425 20.48 -3.12 16.01
N ASP A 426 20.99 -2.56 14.93
CA ASP A 426 20.55 -1.25 14.44
C ASP A 426 19.12 -1.32 13.88
N ILE A 427 18.75 -2.48 13.30
CA ILE A 427 17.44 -2.73 12.71
C ILE A 427 16.90 -4.09 13.17
N GLY A 428 15.72 -4.11 13.81
CA GLY A 428 14.98 -5.33 14.10
C GLY A 428 14.08 -5.75 12.92
N MET A 429 14.06 -7.04 12.56
CA MET A 429 13.16 -7.57 11.52
C MET A 429 11.93 -8.26 12.14
N LEU A 430 10.73 -7.87 11.73
CA LEU A 430 9.47 -8.38 12.25
C LEU A 430 8.59 -8.89 11.09
N SER A 431 8.15 -10.15 11.19
CA SER A 431 7.07 -10.70 10.37
C SER A 431 5.73 -10.59 11.09
N ARG A 432 5.44 -9.39 11.59
CA ARG A 432 4.21 -8.99 12.28
C ARG A 432 4.30 -7.50 12.59
N ASP A 433 3.21 -6.91 13.04
CA ASP A 433 3.21 -5.57 13.61
C ASP A 433 4.14 -5.46 14.82
N LEU A 434 4.66 -4.25 15.03
CA LEU A 434 5.38 -3.87 16.23
C LEU A 434 4.50 -4.12 17.48
N SER A 435 5.07 -4.74 18.51
CA SER A 435 4.34 -4.97 19.75
C SER A 435 4.06 -3.65 20.48
N GLU A 436 2.91 -3.53 21.15
CA GLU A 436 2.60 -2.38 22.03
C GLU A 436 3.72 -2.11 23.04
N SER A 437 4.38 -3.18 23.52
CA SER A 437 5.49 -3.07 24.47
C SER A 437 6.75 -2.47 23.84
N GLY A 438 7.03 -2.77 22.57
CA GLY A 438 8.14 -2.20 21.83
C GLY A 438 7.88 -0.73 21.52
N ALA A 439 6.69 -0.40 21.03
CA ALA A 439 6.27 0.96 20.75
C ALA A 439 6.32 1.85 22.02
N ALA A 440 5.82 1.36 23.16
CA ALA A 440 5.87 2.07 24.43
C ALA A 440 7.31 2.32 24.94
N GLN A 441 8.28 1.56 24.45
CA GLN A 441 9.71 1.73 24.76
C GLN A 441 10.45 2.60 23.76
N GLY A 442 9.78 3.09 22.72
CA GLY A 442 10.34 4.04 21.75
C GLY A 442 10.77 3.44 20.42
N LEU A 443 10.55 2.14 20.19
CA LEU A 443 10.76 1.57 18.86
C LEU A 443 9.86 2.28 17.84
N GLN A 444 10.44 2.64 16.70
CA GLN A 444 9.72 3.10 15.52
C GLN A 444 9.62 1.95 14.53
N ASP A 445 8.46 1.77 13.92
CA ASP A 445 8.22 0.81 12.86
C ASP A 445 8.26 1.44 11.48
N ILE A 446 8.91 0.73 10.56
CA ILE A 446 8.96 1.01 9.14
C ILE A 446 8.38 -0.21 8.45
N MET A 447 7.16 -0.09 7.95
CA MET A 447 6.59 -1.13 7.12
C MET A 447 7.39 -1.23 5.82
N ILE A 448 7.67 -2.45 5.37
CA ILE A 448 8.42 -2.70 4.13
C ILE A 448 7.67 -3.57 3.13
N GLY A 449 6.52 -4.13 3.52
CA GLY A 449 5.67 -4.95 2.68
C GLY A 449 4.63 -5.73 3.48
N GLN A 450 3.90 -6.61 2.81
CA GLN A 450 2.99 -7.56 3.42
C GLN A 450 3.27 -8.96 2.92
N ASP A 451 2.90 -9.97 3.71
CA ASP A 451 2.88 -11.36 3.27
C ASP A 451 1.48 -11.92 3.44
N GLY A 452 0.80 -12.15 2.32
CA GLY A 452 -0.42 -12.95 2.30
C GLY A 452 -0.07 -14.43 2.10
N VAL A 453 -0.69 -15.33 2.86
CA VAL A 453 -0.40 -16.77 2.79
C VAL A 453 -1.54 -17.49 2.06
N ALA A 454 -1.30 -17.81 0.80
CA ALA A 454 -2.24 -18.53 -0.05
C ALA A 454 -2.30 -20.01 0.30
N VAL A 455 -3.51 -20.56 0.36
CA VAL A 455 -3.74 -22.01 0.41
C VAL A 455 -3.70 -22.57 -1.01
N ILE A 456 -2.89 -23.60 -1.22
CA ILE A 456 -2.73 -24.28 -2.51
C ILE A 456 -3.16 -25.73 -2.41
N VAL A 457 -3.79 -26.24 -3.47
CA VAL A 457 -4.29 -27.61 -3.53
C VAL A 457 -3.88 -28.25 -4.85
N ASN A 458 -3.73 -29.58 -4.85
CA ASN A 458 -3.62 -30.37 -6.08
C ASN A 458 -4.75 -31.40 -6.12
N VAL A 459 -5.97 -30.92 -6.40
CA VAL A 459 -7.17 -31.74 -6.47
C VAL A 459 -8.16 -31.14 -7.45
N ASP A 460 -8.90 -31.96 -8.20
CA ASP A 460 -9.91 -31.49 -9.14
C ASP A 460 -11.18 -31.02 -8.41
N GLY A 461 -11.78 -29.91 -8.86
CA GLY A 461 -13.12 -29.48 -8.43
C GLY A 461 -13.20 -28.82 -7.05
N VAL A 462 -12.08 -28.35 -6.51
CA VAL A 462 -12.03 -27.56 -5.26
C VAL A 462 -11.37 -26.23 -5.55
N ASP A 463 -12.16 -25.24 -5.97
CA ASP A 463 -11.67 -23.90 -6.30
C ASP A 463 -11.70 -22.94 -5.10
N GLY A 464 -12.32 -23.35 -3.99
CA GLY A 464 -12.49 -22.51 -2.80
C GLY A 464 -12.71 -23.32 -1.52
N LEU A 465 -12.19 -22.78 -0.41
CA LEU A 465 -12.37 -23.30 0.95
C LEU A 465 -12.72 -22.17 1.90
N THR A 466 -13.38 -22.48 3.00
CA THR A 466 -13.49 -21.53 4.12
C THR A 466 -12.30 -21.66 5.06
N THR A 467 -11.97 -20.60 5.80
CA THR A 467 -10.84 -20.67 6.77
C THR A 467 -11.08 -21.76 7.84
N ALA A 468 -12.35 -22.00 8.22
CA ALA A 468 -12.71 -23.09 9.11
C ALA A 468 -12.46 -24.49 8.51
N GLN A 469 -12.72 -24.68 7.20
CA GLN A 469 -12.39 -25.92 6.51
C GLN A 469 -10.88 -26.12 6.44
N VAL A 470 -10.12 -25.06 6.17
CA VAL A 470 -8.65 -25.11 6.17
C VAL A 470 -8.14 -25.51 7.55
N ALA A 471 -8.59 -24.88 8.63
CA ALA A 471 -8.20 -25.24 10.00
C ALA A 471 -8.48 -26.72 10.32
N ALA A 472 -9.67 -27.21 9.96
CA ALA A 472 -10.08 -28.60 10.17
C ALA A 472 -9.27 -29.61 9.32
N ILE A 473 -8.85 -29.23 8.11
CA ILE A 473 -7.97 -30.05 7.27
C ILE A 473 -6.56 -30.12 7.88
N PHE A 474 -5.99 -28.98 8.24
CA PHE A 474 -4.63 -28.91 8.77
C PHE A 474 -4.51 -29.48 10.20
N SER A 475 -5.60 -29.50 10.99
CA SER A 475 -5.66 -30.24 12.26
C SER A 475 -5.89 -31.76 12.09
N GLY A 476 -6.31 -32.19 10.89
CA GLY A 476 -6.59 -33.58 10.56
C GLY A 476 -7.98 -34.06 10.99
N GLU A 477 -8.91 -33.15 11.28
CA GLU A 477 -10.33 -33.46 11.49
C GLU A 477 -11.02 -33.81 10.17
N ILE A 478 -10.71 -33.07 9.10
CA ILE A 478 -11.10 -33.39 7.74
C ILE A 478 -9.93 -34.09 7.05
N THR A 479 -10.18 -35.28 6.51
CA THR A 479 -9.12 -36.13 5.94
C THR A 479 -9.42 -36.60 4.52
N ASN A 480 -10.59 -36.28 3.98
CA ASN A 480 -10.99 -36.61 2.62
C ASN A 480 -11.67 -35.41 1.94
N TRP A 481 -11.31 -35.15 0.67
CA TRP A 481 -11.84 -34.03 -0.11
C TRP A 481 -13.36 -34.06 -0.30
N SER A 482 -14.00 -35.24 -0.24
CA SER A 482 -15.45 -35.37 -0.32
C SER A 482 -16.20 -34.71 0.85
N GLU A 483 -15.52 -34.46 1.97
CA GLU A 483 -16.08 -33.77 3.14
C GLU A 483 -16.22 -32.25 2.91
N VAL A 484 -15.50 -31.70 1.92
CA VAL A 484 -15.53 -30.27 1.55
C VAL A 484 -16.06 -30.04 0.13
N GLY A 485 -16.70 -31.05 -0.47
CA GLY A 485 -17.32 -30.96 -1.79
C GLY A 485 -16.44 -31.36 -2.97
N GLY A 486 -15.22 -31.82 -2.72
CA GLY A 486 -14.31 -32.39 -3.72
C GLY A 486 -14.53 -33.89 -3.99
N PRO A 487 -13.60 -34.54 -4.72
CA PRO A 487 -13.68 -35.97 -5.02
C PRO A 487 -13.44 -36.85 -3.79
N ASP A 488 -13.82 -38.13 -3.85
CA ASP A 488 -13.46 -39.12 -2.82
C ASP A 488 -11.96 -39.44 -2.92
N GLN A 489 -11.15 -38.63 -2.24
CA GLN A 489 -9.70 -38.68 -2.26
C GLN A 489 -9.15 -38.22 -0.90
N THR A 490 -8.19 -38.99 -0.36
CA THR A 490 -7.53 -38.65 0.91
C THR A 490 -6.70 -37.38 0.77
N ILE A 491 -6.74 -36.54 1.81
CA ILE A 491 -5.97 -35.30 1.88
C ILE A 491 -4.57 -35.59 2.43
N GLN A 492 -3.54 -35.09 1.75
CA GLN A 492 -2.18 -35.04 2.27
C GLN A 492 -1.80 -33.60 2.61
N VAL A 493 -1.65 -33.32 3.90
CA VAL A 493 -1.22 -31.99 4.37
C VAL A 493 0.29 -31.85 4.17
N VAL A 494 0.72 -30.70 3.65
CA VAL A 494 2.11 -30.29 3.46
C VAL A 494 2.33 -28.97 4.20
N ILE A 495 3.33 -28.91 5.08
CA ILE A 495 3.61 -27.75 5.96
C ILE A 495 5.09 -27.34 5.88
N ARG A 496 5.41 -26.14 6.37
CA ARG A 496 6.79 -25.71 6.66
C ARG A 496 7.25 -26.20 8.05
N GLU A 497 8.56 -26.23 8.30
CA GLU A 497 9.12 -26.52 9.62
C GLU A 497 8.68 -25.52 10.70
N ASP A 498 8.78 -25.96 11.96
CA ASP A 498 8.59 -25.10 13.13
C ASP A 498 9.56 -23.91 13.06
N GLY A 499 9.08 -22.69 13.34
CA GLY A 499 9.87 -21.46 13.30
C GLY A 499 10.07 -20.86 11.89
N SER A 500 9.42 -21.42 10.87
CA SER A 500 9.17 -20.73 9.61
C SER A 500 8.06 -19.72 9.82
N GLY A 501 8.28 -18.43 9.53
CA GLY A 501 7.22 -17.44 9.77
C GLY A 501 6.04 -17.53 8.79
N THR A 502 6.17 -18.17 7.61
CA THR A 502 4.99 -18.52 6.79
C THR A 502 4.09 -19.51 7.54
N ARG A 503 4.68 -20.45 8.29
CA ARG A 503 3.93 -21.34 9.18
C ARG A 503 3.40 -20.59 10.40
N ASP A 504 4.21 -19.77 11.06
CA ASP A 504 3.75 -19.04 12.25
C ASP A 504 2.53 -18.16 11.92
N CYS A 505 2.53 -17.51 10.75
CA CYS A 505 1.40 -16.74 10.24
C CYS A 505 0.17 -17.61 9.97
N PHE A 506 0.36 -18.73 9.28
CA PHE A 506 -0.72 -19.66 9.00
C PHE A 506 -1.32 -20.23 10.28
N ASP A 507 -0.48 -20.75 11.19
CA ASP A 507 -0.91 -21.34 12.46
C ASP A 507 -1.61 -20.29 13.35
N THR A 508 -1.12 -19.04 13.39
CA THR A 508 -1.80 -17.93 14.12
C THR A 508 -3.19 -17.67 13.55
N ALA A 509 -3.35 -17.66 12.23
CA ALA A 509 -4.65 -17.49 11.59
C ALA A 509 -5.59 -18.67 11.91
N MET A 510 -5.07 -19.90 11.90
CA MET A 510 -5.86 -21.09 12.25
C MET A 510 -6.28 -21.08 13.73
N GLU A 511 -5.39 -20.68 14.65
CA GLU A 511 -5.70 -20.52 16.07
C GLU A 511 -6.76 -19.43 16.33
N GLY A 512 -6.78 -18.38 15.51
CA GLY A 512 -7.82 -17.35 15.53
C GLY A 512 -9.21 -17.88 15.14
N VAL A 513 -9.26 -18.93 14.33
CA VAL A 513 -10.51 -19.59 13.91
C VAL A 513 -10.92 -20.69 14.90
N ASP A 514 -9.96 -21.50 15.35
CA ASP A 514 -10.15 -22.49 16.39
C ASP A 514 -9.03 -22.43 17.44
N SER A 515 -9.38 -21.98 18.64
CA SER A 515 -8.48 -21.90 19.79
C SER A 515 -7.85 -23.24 20.23
N ASN A 516 -8.35 -24.39 19.74
CA ASN A 516 -7.79 -25.71 19.99
C ASN A 516 -7.00 -26.26 18.79
N TYR A 517 -6.80 -25.47 17.74
CA TYR A 517 -6.06 -25.87 16.57
C TYR A 517 -4.67 -26.38 16.96
N VAL A 518 -4.36 -27.59 16.49
CA VAL A 518 -3.04 -28.19 16.56
C VAL A 518 -2.81 -28.87 15.23
N CYS A 519 -1.76 -28.47 14.51
CA CYS A 519 -1.41 -29.09 13.23
C CYS A 519 -1.26 -30.61 13.36
N THR A 520 -1.77 -31.34 12.36
CA THR A 520 -1.75 -32.79 12.32
C THR A 520 -0.33 -33.34 12.30
N GLN A 521 -0.09 -34.43 13.03
CA GLN A 521 1.18 -35.15 13.02
C GLN A 521 1.45 -35.92 11.72
N ASN A 522 0.44 -36.04 10.85
CA ASN A 522 0.54 -36.74 9.56
C ASN A 522 0.99 -35.82 8.41
N ALA A 523 1.29 -34.55 8.69
CA ALA A 523 1.73 -33.60 7.68
C ALA A 523 3.15 -33.90 7.18
N VAL A 524 3.39 -33.62 5.90
CA VAL A 524 4.73 -33.64 5.30
C VAL A 524 5.39 -32.29 5.57
N THR A 525 6.44 -32.27 6.38
CA THR A 525 7.20 -31.06 6.69
C THR A 525 8.28 -30.77 5.64
N CYS A 526 8.27 -29.57 5.09
CA CYS A 526 9.17 -29.10 4.03
C CYS A 526 10.06 -27.97 4.51
N GLN A 527 11.37 -28.05 4.21
CA GLN A 527 12.41 -27.10 4.65
C GLN A 527 12.45 -25.77 3.88
N SER A 528 11.63 -25.61 2.83
CA SER A 528 11.43 -24.33 2.14
C SER A 528 10.03 -24.25 1.53
N THR A 529 9.58 -23.04 1.19
CA THR A 529 8.30 -22.85 0.48
C THR A 529 8.34 -23.44 -0.92
N GLY A 530 9.48 -23.36 -1.63
CA GLY A 530 9.67 -24.05 -2.91
C GLY A 530 9.51 -25.58 -2.81
N LEU A 531 9.92 -26.19 -1.68
CA LEU A 531 9.64 -27.61 -1.44
C LEU A 531 8.17 -27.88 -1.15
N VAL A 532 7.43 -26.96 -0.50
CA VAL A 532 5.98 -27.07 -0.35
C VAL A 532 5.32 -27.07 -1.73
N ILE A 533 5.65 -26.10 -2.59
CA ILE A 533 5.15 -26.01 -3.97
C ILE A 533 5.40 -27.31 -4.73
N GLN A 534 6.65 -27.78 -4.72
CA GLN A 534 7.04 -29.02 -5.41
C GLN A 534 6.27 -30.24 -4.88
N ASN A 535 6.14 -30.38 -3.56
CA ASN A 535 5.40 -31.50 -2.96
C ASN A 535 3.92 -31.44 -3.35
N VAL A 536 3.31 -30.25 -3.34
CA VAL A 536 1.91 -30.08 -3.71
C VAL A 536 1.70 -30.40 -5.20
N GLN A 537 2.53 -29.85 -6.10
CA GLN A 537 2.49 -30.14 -7.54
C GLN A 537 2.66 -31.64 -7.87
N GLN A 538 3.49 -32.36 -7.11
CA GLN A 538 3.78 -33.77 -7.37
C GLN A 538 2.83 -34.75 -6.68
N THR A 539 2.02 -34.28 -5.73
CA THR A 539 1.16 -35.14 -4.89
C THR A 539 -0.31 -34.80 -5.11
N SER A 540 -0.99 -35.60 -5.94
CA SER A 540 -2.44 -35.47 -6.10
C SER A 540 -3.16 -35.72 -4.77
N GLY A 541 -4.14 -34.87 -4.46
CA GLY A 541 -4.89 -34.84 -3.21
C GLY A 541 -4.21 -34.07 -2.09
N SER A 542 -3.07 -33.43 -2.35
CA SER A 542 -2.38 -32.64 -1.34
C SER A 542 -2.91 -31.22 -1.20
N ILE A 543 -2.65 -30.64 -0.03
CA ILE A 543 -2.89 -29.24 0.33
C ILE A 543 -1.67 -28.70 1.04
N GLY A 544 -1.31 -27.45 0.76
CA GLY A 544 -0.26 -26.71 1.44
C GLY A 544 -0.57 -25.23 1.47
N TYR A 545 0.42 -24.44 1.89
CA TYR A 545 0.32 -22.99 1.89
C TYR A 545 1.65 -22.34 1.50
N ILE A 546 1.58 -21.20 0.82
CA ILE A 546 2.72 -20.46 0.29
C ILE A 546 2.47 -18.95 0.38
N SER A 547 3.53 -18.14 0.32
CA SER A 547 3.38 -16.69 0.19
C SER A 547 2.77 -16.32 -1.17
N ILE A 548 1.88 -15.32 -1.19
CA ILE A 548 1.14 -14.88 -2.38
C ILE A 548 2.07 -14.40 -3.48
N GLY A 549 3.18 -13.74 -3.15
CA GLY A 549 4.21 -13.33 -4.13
C GLY A 549 4.83 -14.51 -4.89
N GLN A 550 4.66 -15.75 -4.42
CA GLN A 550 5.17 -16.96 -5.06
C GLN A 550 4.14 -17.71 -5.91
N LEU A 551 2.91 -17.19 -6.05
CA LEU A 551 1.85 -17.82 -6.85
C LEU A 551 2.24 -18.03 -8.31
N GLY A 552 3.09 -17.16 -8.88
CA GLY A 552 3.62 -17.32 -10.24
C GLY A 552 4.51 -18.56 -10.46
N SER A 553 4.85 -19.29 -9.39
CA SER A 553 5.62 -20.54 -9.45
C SER A 553 4.75 -21.82 -9.53
N LEU A 554 3.42 -21.69 -9.42
CA LEU A 554 2.46 -22.80 -9.60
C LEU A 554 2.31 -23.15 -11.08
#